data_AF-A0A2A9D0J9-F1
#
_entry.id   AF-A0A2A9D0J9-F1
#
_cell.length_a   1.000
_cell.length_b   1.000
_cell.length_c   1.000
_cell.angle_alpha   90.00
_cell.angle_beta   90.00
_cell.angle_gamma   90.00
#
_symmetry.space_group_name_H-M   'P 1'
#
loop_
_entity.id
_entity.type
_entity.pdbx_description
1 polymer ?
#
loop_
_entity_poly.entity_id
_entity_poly.type
_entity_poly.pdbx_seq_one_letter_code
_entity_poly.pdbx_strand_id
1 'polypeptide(L)'
;MVQVHWFDKVAYYVRYLAIYVLFIGLFLPAGIGKLFGGESVPSSLFEKSWLDGTVVLSTGWTLDGIGELVVALLMIASLVTGEWFQGRTKQLLRIGLAVATLLFGVMCTGMTIADQTASAASLFFYFGATSVVYLVVRHDEREAEGKEAATGV
;
A
#
# COMPACT_ATOMS: atom_id res chain seq x y z
N MET A 1 -1.81 -13.95 -34.10
CA MET A 1 -2.74 -13.51 -33.03
C MET A 1 -2.69 -14.56 -31.93
N VAL A 2 -2.01 -14.27 -30.81
CA VAL A 2 -2.06 -15.16 -29.64
C VAL A 2 -3.45 -14.98 -29.03
N GLN A 3 -4.28 -16.03 -29.02
CA GLN A 3 -5.55 -15.99 -28.31
C GLN A 3 -5.23 -15.77 -26.82
N VAL A 4 -5.51 -14.57 -26.31
CA VAL A 4 -5.56 -14.35 -24.87
C VAL A 4 -6.74 -15.18 -24.37
N HIS A 5 -6.44 -16.30 -23.73
CA HIS A 5 -7.49 -17.14 -23.17
C HIS A 5 -8.25 -16.32 -22.14
N TRP A 6 -9.57 -16.43 -22.10
CA TRP A 6 -10.43 -15.67 -21.19
C TRP A 6 -10.00 -15.79 -19.71
N PHE A 7 -9.32 -16.88 -19.36
CA PHE A 7 -8.66 -17.10 -18.07
C PHE A 7 -7.65 -15.99 -17.71
N ASP A 8 -6.82 -15.54 -18.65
CA ASP A 8 -5.81 -14.51 -18.39
C ASP A 8 -6.46 -13.16 -18.05
N LYS A 9 -7.58 -12.86 -18.72
CA LYS A 9 -8.39 -11.66 -18.42
C LYS A 9 -8.99 -11.75 -17.03
N VAL A 10 -9.57 -12.90 -16.67
CA VAL A 10 -10.13 -13.11 -15.33
C VAL A 10 -9.05 -12.99 -14.27
N ALA A 11 -7.91 -13.66 -14.44
CA ALA A 11 -6.79 -13.60 -13.52
C ALA A 11 -6.27 -12.16 -13.33
N TYR A 12 -6.18 -11.40 -14.42
CA TYR A 12 -5.85 -9.98 -14.38
C TYR A 12 -6.83 -9.21 -13.49
N TYR A 13 -8.14 -9.27 -13.74
CA TYR A 13 -9.11 -8.51 -12.96
C TYR A 13 -9.21 -8.96 -11.50
N VAL A 14 -9.12 -10.26 -11.23
CA VAL A 14 -9.10 -10.81 -9.88
C VAL A 14 -7.89 -10.29 -9.11
N ARG A 15 -6.70 -10.25 -9.72
CA ARG A 15 -5.49 -9.70 -9.11
C ARG A 15 -5.65 -8.23 -8.74
N TYR A 16 -6.15 -7.39 -9.65
CA TYR A 16 -6.36 -5.97 -9.35
C TYR A 16 -7.41 -5.77 -8.27
N LEU A 17 -8.52 -6.52 -8.32
CA LEU A 17 -9.53 -6.51 -7.26
C LEU A 17 -8.90 -6.86 -5.90
N ALA A 18 -8.09 -7.92 -5.84
CA ALA A 18 -7.39 -8.31 -4.62
C ALA A 18 -6.46 -7.22 -4.10
N ILE A 19 -5.73 -6.52 -4.98
CA ILE A 19 -4.90 -5.37 -4.61
C ILE A 19 -5.76 -4.28 -3.97
N TYR A 20 -6.83 -3.81 -4.63
CA TYR A 20 -7.65 -2.75 -4.06
C TYR A 20 -8.30 -3.15 -2.75
N VAL A 21 -8.90 -4.34 -2.67
CA VAL A 21 -9.53 -4.82 -1.44
C VAL A 21 -8.53 -4.89 -0.30
N LEU A 22 -7.33 -5.42 -0.55
CA LEU A 22 -6.30 -5.56 0.48
C LEU A 22 -5.80 -4.19 0.96
N PHE A 23 -5.40 -3.29 0.05
CA PHE A 23 -4.81 -2.01 0.45
C PHE A 23 -5.87 -1.04 1.01
N ILE A 24 -7.07 -0.97 0.44
CA ILE A 24 -8.15 -0.15 1.00
C ILE A 24 -8.58 -0.72 2.35
N GLY A 25 -8.79 -2.04 2.43
CA GLY A 25 -9.22 -2.71 3.66
C GLY A 25 -8.22 -2.63 4.79
N LEU A 26 -6.92 -2.54 4.49
CA LEU A 26 -5.86 -2.39 5.49
C LEU A 26 -5.69 -0.93 5.92
N PHE A 27 -5.53 -0.02 4.97
CA PHE A 27 -5.10 1.35 5.26
C PHE A 27 -6.24 2.29 5.63
N LEU A 28 -7.45 2.09 5.09
CA LEU A 28 -8.58 2.98 5.35
C LEU A 28 -9.05 2.90 6.82
N PRO A 29 -9.31 1.70 7.38
CA PRO A 29 -9.74 1.60 8.78
C PRO A 29 -8.64 2.05 9.74
N ALA A 30 -7.38 1.69 9.44
CA ALA A 30 -6.22 2.06 10.26
C ALA A 30 -6.04 3.58 10.34
N GLY A 31 -6.02 4.27 9.18
CA GLY A 31 -5.88 5.72 9.14
C GLY A 31 -7.04 6.45 9.82
N ILE A 32 -8.29 5.98 9.62
CA ILE A 32 -9.46 6.57 10.29
C ILE A 32 -9.38 6.36 11.82
N GLY A 33 -9.00 5.17 12.27
CA GLY A 33 -8.84 4.86 13.70
C GLY A 33 -7.83 5.79 14.38
N LYS A 34 -6.66 5.97 13.77
CA LYS A 34 -5.59 6.82 14.31
C LYS A 34 -5.93 8.31 14.33
N LEU A 35 -6.62 8.81 13.30
CA LEU A 35 -6.86 10.26 13.15
C LEU A 35 -8.18 10.73 13.78
N PHE A 36 -9.22 9.90 13.70
CA PHE A 36 -10.58 10.28 14.08
C PHE A 36 -11.17 9.40 15.18
N GLY A 37 -10.57 8.24 15.47
CA GLY A 37 -11.03 7.35 16.54
C GLY A 37 -10.74 7.85 17.95
N GLY A 38 -9.96 8.93 18.10
CA GLY A 38 -9.49 9.41 19.40
C GLY A 38 -8.44 8.48 20.04
N GLU A 39 -7.91 7.53 19.28
CA GLU A 39 -6.89 6.59 19.73
C GLU A 39 -5.54 7.31 19.86
N SER A 40 -5.14 7.56 21.11
CA SER A 40 -3.75 7.86 21.42
C SER A 40 -2.88 6.64 21.13
N VAL A 41 -1.56 6.85 20.99
CA VAL A 41 -0.61 5.75 20.89
C VAL A 41 -0.87 4.74 22.02
N PRO A 42 -1.12 3.46 21.71
CA PRO A 42 -1.33 2.45 22.73
C PRO A 42 -0.14 2.41 23.68
N SER A 43 -0.37 2.64 24.98
CA SER A 43 0.71 2.76 25.97
C SER A 43 1.62 1.52 25.96
N SER A 44 1.01 0.34 25.83
CA SER A 44 1.72 -0.95 25.82
C SER A 44 2.66 -1.16 24.62
N LEU A 45 2.53 -0.38 23.54
CA LEU A 45 3.38 -0.56 22.36
C LEU A 45 4.79 -0.03 22.61
N PHE A 46 4.94 1.12 23.26
CA PHE A 46 6.23 1.79 23.41
C PHE A 46 6.72 1.89 24.85
N GLU A 47 6.01 1.31 25.83
CA GLU A 47 6.36 1.29 27.27
C GLU A 47 7.81 0.90 27.60
N LYS A 48 8.45 0.08 26.76
CA LYS A 48 9.85 -0.37 26.94
C LYS A 48 10.86 0.41 26.09
N SER A 49 10.38 1.36 25.30
CA SER A 49 11.16 2.12 24.34
C SER A 49 11.60 3.46 24.91
N TRP A 50 12.73 3.98 24.41
CA TRP A 50 13.19 5.33 24.73
C TRP A 50 12.28 6.44 24.16
N LEU A 51 11.33 6.08 23.30
CA LEU A 51 10.33 6.98 22.71
C LEU A 51 9.07 7.14 23.55
N ASP A 52 8.90 6.39 24.64
CA ASP A 52 7.69 6.45 25.46
C ASP A 52 7.43 7.85 26.02
N GLY A 53 6.18 8.30 25.96
CA GLY A 53 5.75 9.63 26.43
C GLY A 53 6.34 10.82 25.67
N THR A 54 7.11 10.61 24.60
CA THR A 54 7.72 11.70 23.83
C THR A 54 6.76 12.33 22.82
N VAL A 55 6.96 13.62 22.53
CA VAL A 55 6.23 14.33 21.45
C VAL A 55 6.56 13.75 20.07
N VAL A 56 7.75 13.15 19.92
CA VAL A 56 8.15 12.47 18.68
C VAL A 56 7.23 11.28 18.39
N LEU A 57 6.90 10.50 19.42
CA LEU A 57 6.02 9.35 19.28
C LEU A 57 4.59 9.74 18.89
N SER A 58 4.02 10.76 19.54
CA SER A 58 2.67 11.24 19.21
C SER A 58 2.59 11.90 17.83
N THR A 59 3.66 12.61 17.43
CA THR A 59 3.77 13.18 16.08
C THR A 59 3.90 12.07 15.05
N GLY A 60 4.74 11.07 15.30
CA GLY A 60 4.92 9.91 14.43
C GLY A 60 3.64 9.12 14.22
N TRP A 61 2.85 8.89 15.27
CA TRP A 61 1.55 8.22 15.19
C TRP A 61 0.55 8.98 14.30
N THR A 62 0.47 10.29 14.48
CA THR A 62 -0.39 11.14 13.64
C THR A 62 0.06 11.13 12.18
N LEU A 63 1.37 11.25 11.92
CA LEU A 63 1.93 11.21 10.57
C LEU A 63 1.72 9.86 9.89
N ASP A 64 1.82 8.76 10.64
CA ASP A 64 1.52 7.42 10.17
C ASP A 64 0.04 7.32 9.77
N GLY A 65 -0.90 7.76 10.63
CA GLY A 65 -2.32 7.80 10.31
C GLY A 65 -2.65 8.64 9.06
N ILE A 66 -1.99 9.80 8.89
CA ILE A 66 -2.11 10.61 7.67
C ILE A 66 -1.61 9.82 6.45
N GLY A 67 -0.45 9.19 6.56
CA GLY A 67 0.12 8.37 5.49
C GLY A 67 -0.81 7.23 5.08
N GLU A 68 -1.36 6.51 6.06
CA GLU A 68 -2.30 5.42 5.83
C GLU A 68 -3.55 5.91 5.08
N LEU A 69 -4.11 7.04 5.51
CA LEU A 69 -5.26 7.64 4.84
C LEU A 69 -4.91 8.09 3.41
N VAL A 70 -3.73 8.67 3.20
CA VAL A 70 -3.25 9.06 1.86
C VAL A 70 -3.16 7.84 0.93
N VAL A 71 -2.61 6.71 1.41
CA VAL A 71 -2.57 5.46 0.62
C VAL A 71 -3.98 5.00 0.29
N ALA A 72 -4.88 4.95 1.27
CA ALA A 72 -6.27 4.54 1.05
C ALA A 72 -6.98 5.43 0.01
N LEU A 73 -6.80 6.75 0.11
CA LEU A 73 -7.39 7.71 -0.83
C LEU A 73 -6.81 7.57 -2.24
N LEU A 74 -5.50 7.32 -2.39
CA LEU A 74 -4.88 7.06 -3.68
C LEU A 74 -5.42 5.77 -4.32
N MET A 75 -5.63 4.73 -3.51
CA MET A 75 -6.21 3.46 -3.97
C MET A 75 -7.66 3.65 -4.43
N ILE A 76 -8.48 4.38 -3.66
CA ILE A 76 -9.87 4.70 -4.03
C ILE A 76 -9.90 5.56 -5.29
N ALA A 77 -9.06 6.60 -5.38
CA ALA A 77 -8.97 7.46 -6.55
C ALA A 77 -8.60 6.65 -7.80
N SER A 78 -7.58 5.79 -7.71
CA SER A 78 -7.17 4.87 -8.78
C SER A 78 -8.29 3.91 -9.22
N LEU A 79 -9.08 3.41 -8.27
CA LEU A 79 -10.23 2.55 -8.56
C LEU A 79 -11.31 3.30 -9.34
N VAL A 80 -11.64 4.53 -8.93
CA VAL A 80 -12.67 5.38 -9.54
C VAL A 80 -12.25 5.90 -10.91
N THR A 81 -10.97 6.23 -11.12
CA THR A 81 -10.45 6.65 -12.43
C THR A 81 -10.30 5.48 -13.41
N GLY A 82 -10.39 4.24 -12.92
CA GLY A 82 -10.34 3.05 -13.75
C GLY A 82 -8.93 2.67 -14.19
N GLU A 83 -7.89 3.00 -13.42
CA GLU A 83 -6.50 2.60 -13.75
C GLU A 83 -6.31 1.08 -13.80
N TRP A 84 -7.22 0.33 -13.19
CA TRP A 84 -7.25 -1.12 -13.22
C TRP A 84 -7.59 -1.71 -14.59
N PHE A 85 -8.13 -0.93 -15.53
CA PHE A 85 -8.36 -1.41 -16.90
C PHE A 85 -7.04 -1.72 -17.62
N GLN A 86 -7.09 -2.72 -18.52
CA GLN A 86 -5.96 -3.07 -19.39
C GLN A 86 -5.67 -1.89 -20.33
N GLY A 87 -4.38 -1.59 -20.56
CA GLY A 87 -3.97 -0.49 -21.45
C GLY A 87 -3.93 0.90 -20.81
N ARG A 88 -4.48 1.09 -19.60
CA ARG A 88 -4.41 2.40 -18.92
C ARG A 88 -3.15 2.52 -18.07
N THR A 89 -2.64 3.75 -17.98
CA THR A 89 -1.59 4.12 -17.03
C THR A 89 -2.08 3.93 -15.60
N LYS A 90 -1.18 3.55 -14.71
CA LYS A 90 -1.46 3.12 -13.33
C LYS A 90 -0.77 4.03 -12.32
N GLN A 91 -0.78 5.33 -12.60
CA GLN A 91 0.03 6.30 -11.89
C GLN A 91 -0.38 6.41 -10.42
N LEU A 92 -1.68 6.58 -10.13
CA LEU A 92 -2.18 6.68 -8.76
C LEU A 92 -1.97 5.39 -7.99
N LEU A 93 -2.24 4.23 -8.61
CA LEU A 93 -1.99 2.93 -8.01
C LEU A 93 -0.51 2.75 -7.63
N ARG A 94 0.41 3.11 -8.55
CA ARG A 94 1.85 2.99 -8.31
C ARG A 94 2.34 3.95 -7.23
N ILE A 95 1.86 5.19 -7.21
CA ILE A 95 2.20 6.14 -6.15
C ILE A 95 1.68 5.61 -4.80
N GLY A 96 0.43 5.14 -4.75
CA GLY A 96 -0.16 4.55 -3.54
C GLY A 96 0.65 3.35 -3.03
N LEU A 97 1.04 2.43 -3.91
CA LEU A 97 1.89 1.28 -3.57
C LEU A 97 3.28 1.70 -3.08
N ALA A 98 3.90 2.72 -3.69
CA ALA A 98 5.20 3.22 -3.26
C ALA A 98 5.14 3.87 -1.87
N VAL A 99 4.09 4.65 -1.60
CA VAL A 99 3.85 5.24 -0.27
C VAL A 99 3.55 4.13 0.75
N ALA A 100 2.76 3.12 0.39
CA ALA A 100 2.49 1.97 1.26
C ALA A 100 3.78 1.21 1.63
N THR A 101 4.67 0.97 0.67
CA THR A 101 6.00 0.39 0.93
C THR A 101 6.78 1.25 1.91
N LEU A 102 6.79 2.57 1.73
CA LEU A 102 7.48 3.47 2.66
C LEU A 102 6.90 3.38 4.08
N LEU A 103 5.57 3.39 4.22
CA LEU A 103 4.90 3.29 5.51
C LEU A 103 5.23 1.98 6.22
N PHE A 104 5.15 0.83 5.54
CA PHE A 104 5.53 -0.44 6.15
C PHE A 104 6.98 -0.44 6.64
N GLY A 105 7.90 0.20 5.90
CA GLY A 105 9.29 0.35 6.34
C GLY A 105 9.43 1.22 7.60
N VAL A 106 8.72 2.35 7.65
CA VAL A 106 8.70 3.24 8.82
C VAL A 106 8.09 2.54 10.03
N MET A 107 6.93 1.88 9.87
CA MET A 107 6.28 1.12 10.92
C MET A 107 7.14 -0.04 11.41
N CYS A 108 7.82 -0.76 10.52
CA CYS A 108 8.75 -1.84 10.87
C CYS A 108 9.87 -1.31 11.78
N THR A 109 10.41 -0.15 11.45
CA THR A 109 11.42 0.52 12.26
C THR A 109 10.85 0.92 13.63
N GLY A 110 9.65 1.49 13.66
CA GLY A 110 8.94 1.82 14.89
C GLY A 110 8.73 0.61 15.81
N MET A 111 8.26 -0.51 15.26
CA MET A 111 8.08 -1.76 16.01
C MET A 111 9.40 -2.36 16.50
N THR A 112 10.48 -2.17 15.74
CA THR A 112 11.82 -2.59 16.18
C THR A 112 12.31 -1.76 17.37
N ILE A 113 12.10 -0.44 17.33
CA ILE A 113 12.43 0.47 18.44
C ILE A 113 11.56 0.19 19.68
N ALA A 114 10.35 -0.31 19.48
CA ALA A 114 9.43 -0.75 20.51
C ALA A 114 9.74 -2.15 21.09
N ASP A 115 10.80 -2.82 20.63
CA ASP A 115 11.13 -4.21 20.99
C ASP A 115 10.02 -5.23 20.62
N GLN A 116 9.17 -4.87 19.65
CA GLN A 116 8.07 -5.69 19.12
C GLN A 116 8.52 -6.47 17.88
N THR A 117 9.49 -7.36 18.05
CA THR A 117 10.18 -8.07 16.94
C THR A 117 9.25 -8.89 16.05
N ALA A 118 8.22 -9.53 16.60
CA ALA A 118 7.24 -10.29 15.82
C ALA A 118 6.39 -9.38 14.91
N SER A 119 5.97 -8.23 15.43
CA SER A 119 5.22 -7.23 14.65
C SER A 119 6.10 -6.59 13.58
N ALA A 120 7.37 -6.28 13.91
CA ALA A 120 8.34 -5.77 12.96
C ALA A 120 8.57 -6.75 11.79
N ALA A 121 8.74 -8.05 12.07
CA ALA A 121 8.89 -9.06 11.03
C ALA A 121 7.67 -9.15 10.10
N SER A 122 6.47 -9.03 10.64
CA SER A 122 5.22 -9.01 9.86
C SER A 122 5.14 -7.79 8.94
N LEU A 123 5.54 -6.61 9.44
CA LEU A 123 5.59 -5.38 8.64
C LEU A 123 6.67 -5.45 7.56
N PHE A 124 7.81 -6.09 7.84
CA PHE A 124 8.84 -6.33 6.83
C PHE A 124 8.35 -7.27 5.73
N PHE A 125 7.55 -8.30 6.08
CA PHE A 125 6.89 -9.12 5.08
C PHE A 125 5.93 -8.30 4.20
N TYR A 126 5.11 -7.43 4.80
CA TYR A 126 4.22 -6.54 4.03
C TYR A 126 4.97 -5.54 3.15
N PHE A 127 6.10 -5.01 3.62
CA PHE A 127 7.02 -4.19 2.83
C PHE A 127 7.50 -4.95 1.57
N GLY A 128 7.96 -6.19 1.75
CA GLY A 128 8.43 -7.03 0.65
C GLY A 128 7.32 -7.40 -0.33
N ALA A 129 6.17 -7.85 0.20
CA ALA A 129 5.01 -8.21 -0.62
C ALA A 129 4.49 -7.01 -1.43
N THR A 130 4.39 -5.83 -0.81
CA THR A 130 3.97 -4.59 -1.50
C THR A 130 4.96 -4.20 -2.60
N SER A 131 6.26 -4.37 -2.36
CA SER A 131 7.29 -4.14 -3.37
C SER A 131 7.14 -5.08 -4.58
N VAL A 132 6.81 -6.35 -4.35
CA VAL A 132 6.50 -7.30 -5.43
C VAL A 132 5.25 -6.87 -6.20
N VAL A 133 4.18 -6.48 -5.51
CA VAL A 133 2.95 -5.97 -6.15
C VAL A 133 3.26 -4.75 -7.01
N TYR A 134 4.06 -3.80 -6.51
CA TYR A 134 4.50 -2.62 -7.26
C TYR A 134 5.22 -3.02 -8.56
N LEU A 135 6.15 -3.97 -8.49
CA LEU A 135 6.88 -4.44 -9.67
C LEU A 135 5.96 -5.12 -10.68
N VAL A 136 4.99 -5.92 -10.22
CA VAL A 136 3.99 -6.57 -11.08
C VAL A 136 3.13 -5.53 -11.81
N VAL A 137 2.62 -4.52 -11.08
CA VAL A 137 1.82 -3.44 -11.67
C VAL A 137 2.62 -2.65 -12.71
N ARG A 138 3.89 -2.34 -12.40
CA ARG A 138 4.79 -1.65 -13.33
C ARG A 138 5.11 -2.49 -14.57
N HIS A 139 5.24 -3.80 -14.42
CA HIS A 139 5.48 -4.71 -15.53
C HIS A 139 4.27 -4.72 -16.49
N ASP A 140 3.06 -4.87 -15.96
CA ASP A 140 1.83 -4.86 -16.77
C ASP A 140 1.68 -3.55 -17.58
N GLU A 141 2.02 -2.41 -16.97
CA GLU A 141 1.96 -1.09 -17.62
C GLU A 141 2.95 -1.00 -18.79
N ARG A 142 4.19 -1.47 -18.60
CA ARG A 142 5.20 -1.51 -19.67
C ARG A 142 4.82 -2.43 -20.82
N GLU A 143 4.19 -3.57 -20.53
CA GLU A 143 3.70 -4.46 -21.58
C GLU A 143 2.56 -3.82 -22.39
N ALA A 144 1.73 -2.99 -21.78
CA ALA A 144 0.71 -2.22 -22.48
C ALA A 144 1.34 -1.16 -23.39
N GLU A 145 2.27 -0.35 -22.86
CA GLU A 145 3.00 0.68 -23.62
C GLU A 145 3.75 0.08 -24.82
N GLY A 146 4.43 -1.06 -24.61
CA GLY A 146 5.17 -1.75 -25.67
C GLY A 146 4.28 -2.31 -26.78
N LYS A 147 3.05 -2.73 -26.44
CA LYS A 147 2.07 -3.19 -27.43
C LYS A 147 1.54 -2.02 -28.26
N GLU A 148 1.22 -0.89 -27.63
CA GLU A 148 0.76 0.32 -28.34
C GLU A 148 1.82 0.82 -29.32
N ALA A 149 3.07 0.92 -28.88
CA ALA A 149 4.19 1.34 -29.73
C ALA A 149 4.44 0.40 -30.92
N ALA A 150 4.20 -0.90 -30.76
CA ALA A 150 4.36 -1.90 -31.84
C ALA A 150 3.20 -1.90 -32.84
N THR A 151 2.00 -1.44 -32.44
CA THR A 151 0.82 -1.40 -33.30
C THR A 151 0.63 -0.09 -34.08
N GLY A 152 1.42 0.96 -33.79
CA GLY A 152 1.42 2.20 -34.58
C GLY A 152 0.08 2.94 -34.60
N VAL A 153 -0.68 2.83 -33.51
CA VAL A 153 -1.87 3.67 -33.24
C VAL A 153 -1.55 4.53 -32.04
#